data_AF-A0A2I0QEI5-F1
#
_entry.id   AF-A0A2I0QEI5-F1
#
_cell.length_a   1.000
_cell.length_b   1.000
_cell.length_c   1.000
_cell.angle_alpha   90.00
_cell.angle_beta   90.00
_cell.angle_gamma   90.00
#
_symmetry.space_group_name_H-M   'P 1'
#
loop_
_entity.id
_entity.type
_entity.pdbx_description
1 polymer ?
#
loop_
_entity_poly.entity_id
_entity_poly.type
_entity_poly.pdbx_seq_one_letter_code
_entity_poly.pdbx_strand_id
1 'polypeptide(L)'
;MAKITNEIKEIEFWEHETLENIYFTIHQDLNKMLEGLNSKDKIKDDWINAFNRADKKRQNSDFARGAERIYFWLFSQFGKPNSAPIGADMFFETNRAFVHIDIKTAKLNNPSDYKGKVPISENQTSYTSEKKKFNTNLPIYYNKDKKNRKLCLTYVINIIYHEEANNFKIKAIYLIAIPDGALYPIYGDEIIGQGKVKSKSFRFVYKNNPCFELIKGKPYRVKKVFLDNDLEEKDIISFELE
;
A
#
# COMPACT_ATOMS: atom_id res chain seq x y z
N MET A 1 8.15 -16.05 -24.36
CA MET A 1 7.12 -15.88 -23.30
C MET A 1 7.48 -16.79 -22.15
N ALA A 2 7.50 -16.30 -20.92
CA ALA A 2 7.69 -17.17 -19.75
C ALA A 2 6.54 -18.17 -19.67
N LYS A 3 6.84 -19.43 -19.29
CA LYS A 3 5.81 -20.46 -19.12
C LYS A 3 4.99 -20.13 -17.88
N ILE A 4 3.74 -19.71 -18.06
CA ILE A 4 2.82 -19.49 -16.94
C ILE A 4 2.59 -20.84 -16.25
N THR A 5 3.07 -20.96 -15.02
CA THR A 5 2.90 -22.16 -14.20
C THR A 5 1.62 -22.06 -13.37
N ASN A 6 1.14 -23.18 -12.83
CA ASN A 6 0.04 -23.16 -11.86
C ASN A 6 0.43 -22.38 -10.60
N GLU A 7 1.70 -22.45 -10.19
CA GLU A 7 2.22 -21.69 -9.05
C GLU A 7 2.08 -20.17 -9.26
N ILE A 8 2.44 -19.64 -10.43
CA ILE A 8 2.27 -18.22 -10.76
C ILE A 8 0.80 -17.78 -10.70
N LYS A 9 -0.13 -18.63 -11.17
CA LYS A 9 -1.58 -18.36 -11.07
C LYS A 9 -2.06 -18.36 -9.61
N GLU A 10 -1.56 -19.28 -8.80
CA GLU A 10 -1.91 -19.35 -7.37
C GLU A 10 -1.43 -18.13 -6.59
N ILE A 11 -0.21 -17.62 -6.88
CA ILE A 11 0.31 -16.40 -6.25
C ILE A 11 -0.65 -15.25 -6.48
N GLU A 12 -0.99 -14.99 -7.75
CA GLU A 12 -1.86 -13.87 -8.08
C GLU A 12 -3.28 -14.04 -7.55
N PHE A 13 -3.80 -15.26 -7.58
CA PHE A 13 -5.08 -15.58 -6.94
C PHE A 13 -5.07 -15.20 -5.45
N TRP A 14 -4.03 -15.58 -4.70
CA TRP A 14 -3.94 -15.24 -3.28
C TRP A 14 -3.68 -13.76 -3.00
N GLU A 15 -3.03 -13.03 -3.93
CA GLU A 15 -2.96 -11.57 -3.86
C GLU A 15 -4.34 -10.93 -3.94
N HIS A 16 -5.16 -11.38 -4.89
CA HIS A 16 -6.54 -10.90 -5.05
C HIS A 16 -7.42 -11.25 -3.86
N GLU A 17 -7.45 -12.52 -3.43
CA GLU A 17 -8.28 -12.92 -2.29
C GLU A 17 -7.91 -12.18 -1.01
N THR A 18 -6.62 -11.92 -0.79
CA THR A 18 -6.17 -11.17 0.37
C THR A 18 -6.49 -9.67 0.23
N LEU A 19 -6.40 -9.09 -0.98
CA LEU A 19 -6.87 -7.73 -1.26
C LEU A 19 -8.36 -7.58 -0.90
N GLU A 20 -9.21 -8.51 -1.35
CA GLU A 20 -10.64 -8.50 -1.04
C GLU A 20 -10.90 -8.61 0.47
N ASN A 21 -10.16 -9.46 1.17
CA ASN A 21 -10.29 -9.60 2.63
C ASN A 21 -9.88 -8.32 3.38
N ILE A 22 -8.78 -7.69 2.99
CA ILE A 22 -8.35 -6.40 3.57
C ILE A 22 -9.41 -5.34 3.28
N TYR A 23 -9.87 -5.25 2.02
CA TYR A 23 -10.89 -4.29 1.61
C TYR A 23 -12.18 -4.46 2.40
N PHE A 24 -12.68 -5.70 2.52
CA PHE A 24 -13.86 -6.04 3.30
C PHE A 24 -13.72 -5.62 4.77
N THR A 25 -12.57 -5.93 5.39
CA THR A 25 -12.29 -5.54 6.79
C THR A 25 -12.35 -4.03 6.98
N ILE A 26 -11.73 -3.26 6.08
CA ILE A 26 -11.77 -1.79 6.15
C ILE A 26 -13.20 -1.29 5.91
N HIS A 27 -13.89 -1.83 4.91
CA HIS A 27 -15.20 -1.35 4.47
C HIS A 27 -16.29 -1.57 5.52
N GLN A 28 -16.24 -2.69 6.26
CA GLN A 28 -17.15 -2.96 7.38
C GLN A 28 -17.07 -1.89 8.48
N ASP A 29 -15.87 -1.36 8.73
CA ASP A 29 -15.61 -0.36 9.76
C ASP A 29 -15.23 1.02 9.17
N LEU A 30 -15.71 1.33 7.96
CA LEU A 30 -15.32 2.55 7.23
C LEU A 30 -15.54 3.83 8.04
N ASN A 31 -16.72 3.97 8.67
CA ASN A 31 -17.03 5.13 9.49
C ASN A 31 -16.12 5.21 10.71
N LYS A 32 -15.87 4.08 11.39
CA LYS A 32 -14.96 4.02 12.54
C LYS A 32 -13.53 4.37 12.14
N MET A 33 -13.08 3.94 10.95
CA MET A 33 -11.79 4.30 10.39
C MET A 33 -11.70 5.81 10.16
N LEU A 34 -12.68 6.41 9.48
CA LEU A 34 -12.69 7.85 9.21
C LEU A 34 -12.76 8.68 10.50
N GLU A 35 -13.60 8.29 11.45
CA GLU A 35 -13.67 8.91 12.78
C GLU A 35 -12.35 8.78 13.55
N GLY A 36 -11.73 7.60 13.50
CA GLY A 36 -10.42 7.34 14.11
C GLY A 36 -9.33 8.23 13.53
N LEU A 37 -9.26 8.36 12.20
CA LEU A 37 -8.27 9.21 11.54
C LEU A 37 -8.48 10.72 11.84
N ASN A 38 -9.73 11.12 12.09
CA ASN A 38 -10.07 12.50 12.47
C ASN A 38 -9.99 12.76 13.98
N SER A 39 -9.84 11.71 14.81
CA SER A 39 -9.85 11.83 16.28
C SER A 39 -8.79 12.78 16.84
N LYS A 40 -7.64 12.91 16.16
CA LYS A 40 -6.56 13.86 16.47
C LYS A 40 -7.03 15.31 16.58
N ASP A 41 -8.08 15.69 15.83
CA ASP A 41 -8.53 17.08 15.74
C ASP A 41 -9.22 17.52 17.05
N LYS A 42 -9.74 16.55 17.83
CA LYS A 42 -10.37 16.80 19.14
C LYS A 42 -9.38 17.30 20.20
N ILE A 43 -8.10 16.99 20.04
CA ILE A 43 -7.02 17.33 20.99
C ILE A 43 -5.91 18.15 20.30
N LYS A 44 -6.27 18.86 19.22
CA LYS A 44 -5.31 19.58 18.37
C LYS A 44 -4.44 20.56 19.13
N ASP A 45 -5.03 21.32 20.04
CA ASP A 45 -4.35 22.37 20.80
C ASP A 45 -3.22 21.82 21.67
N ASP A 46 -3.32 20.54 22.09
CA ASP A 46 -2.32 19.88 22.92
C ASP A 46 -1.06 19.48 22.13
N TRP A 47 -1.19 19.13 20.85
CA TRP A 47 -0.08 18.60 20.06
C TRP A 47 0.44 19.53 18.96
N ILE A 48 -0.37 20.47 18.45
CA ILE A 48 -0.01 21.32 17.30
C ILE A 48 1.26 22.15 17.54
N ASN A 49 1.47 22.59 18.79
CA ASN A 49 2.64 23.39 19.17
C ASN A 49 3.94 22.57 19.19
N ALA A 50 3.88 21.27 19.50
CA ALA A 50 5.04 20.39 19.38
C ALA A 50 5.47 20.23 17.91
N PHE A 51 4.49 20.27 16.99
CA PHE A 51 4.74 20.20 15.55
C PHE A 51 5.31 21.51 14.99
N ASN A 52 4.76 22.67 15.39
CA ASN A 52 5.21 23.97 14.89
C ASN A 52 6.63 24.35 15.35
N ARG A 53 7.16 23.70 16.40
CA ARG A 53 8.49 24.00 16.98
C ARG A 53 9.65 23.15 16.42
N ALA A 54 9.38 22.04 15.73
CA ALA A 54 10.45 21.14 15.28
C ALA A 54 11.09 21.63 13.97
N ASP A 55 12.42 21.58 13.88
CA ASP A 55 13.21 21.92 12.70
C ASP A 55 12.58 21.39 11.40
N LYS A 56 12.14 22.32 10.55
CA LYS A 56 11.35 22.11 9.31
C LYS A 56 11.92 21.10 8.30
N LYS A 57 13.13 20.58 8.52
CA LYS A 57 13.86 19.72 7.58
C LYS A 57 13.57 18.22 7.71
N ARG A 58 12.92 17.75 8.80
CA ARG A 58 12.78 16.29 9.08
C ARG A 58 11.42 15.81 9.59
N GLN A 59 10.34 16.57 9.43
CA GLN A 59 9.01 16.06 9.77
C GLN A 59 8.52 15.07 8.71
N ASN A 60 8.53 13.78 9.07
CA ASN A 60 7.52 12.85 8.53
C ASN A 60 6.15 13.48 8.83
N SER A 61 5.18 13.42 7.92
CA SER A 61 3.86 13.99 8.24
C SER A 61 3.27 13.18 9.39
N ASP A 62 3.05 13.80 10.55
CA ASP A 62 2.48 13.16 11.75
C ASP A 62 1.14 12.43 11.47
N PHE A 63 0.45 12.85 10.41
CA PHE A 63 -0.69 12.15 9.85
C PHE A 63 -0.41 10.66 9.57
N ALA A 64 0.79 10.29 9.10
CA ALA A 64 1.18 8.90 8.85
C ALA A 64 1.21 8.08 10.15
N ARG A 65 1.88 8.58 11.19
CA ARG A 65 1.96 7.91 12.51
C ARG A 65 0.59 7.76 13.18
N GLY A 66 -0.26 8.78 13.05
CA GLY A 66 -1.65 8.71 13.52
C GLY A 66 -2.44 7.64 12.76
N ALA A 67 -2.32 7.62 11.44
CA ALA A 67 -3.00 6.63 10.60
C ALA A 67 -2.57 5.19 10.91
N GLU A 68 -1.27 4.94 11.10
CA GLU A 68 -0.73 3.64 11.51
C GLU A 68 -1.44 3.07 12.73
N ARG A 69 -1.66 3.88 13.77
CA ARG A 69 -2.37 3.44 14.99
C ARG A 69 -3.81 3.03 14.72
N ILE A 70 -4.52 3.78 13.87
CA ILE A 70 -5.92 3.51 13.55
C ILE A 70 -6.03 2.21 12.74
N TYR A 71 -5.20 2.04 11.71
CA TYR A 71 -5.22 0.81 10.93
C TYR A 71 -4.76 -0.40 11.74
N PHE A 72 -3.76 -0.27 12.61
CA PHE A 72 -3.35 -1.37 13.50
C PHE A 72 -4.50 -1.81 14.42
N TRP A 73 -5.27 -0.86 14.95
CA TRP A 73 -6.48 -1.14 15.73
C TRP A 73 -7.54 -1.89 14.88
N LEU A 74 -7.81 -1.41 13.67
CA LEU A 74 -8.77 -2.04 12.75
C LEU A 74 -8.36 -3.46 12.33
N PHE A 75 -7.07 -3.68 12.09
CA PHE A 75 -6.52 -4.98 11.68
C PHE A 75 -6.15 -5.89 12.84
N SER A 76 -6.54 -5.57 14.08
CA SER A 76 -6.18 -6.35 15.27
C SER A 76 -6.60 -7.82 15.21
N GLN A 77 -7.61 -8.16 14.39
CA GLN A 77 -8.08 -9.55 14.17
C GLN A 77 -7.74 -10.11 12.77
N PHE A 78 -7.01 -9.38 11.93
CA PHE A 78 -6.73 -9.78 10.55
C PHE A 78 -5.81 -11.01 10.47
N GLY A 79 -4.82 -11.08 11.36
CA GLY A 79 -3.85 -12.17 11.41
C GLY A 79 -3.00 -12.06 12.66
N LYS A 80 -2.00 -12.95 12.80
CA LYS A 80 -1.06 -12.89 13.93
C LYS A 80 0.00 -11.83 13.64
N PRO A 81 0.15 -10.77 14.45
CA PRO A 81 1.20 -9.80 14.23
C PRO A 81 2.59 -10.45 14.23
N ASN A 82 3.48 -9.96 13.38
CA ASN A 82 4.84 -10.44 13.27
C ASN A 82 5.85 -9.30 13.51
N SER A 83 6.84 -9.55 14.36
CA SER A 83 7.80 -8.53 14.81
C SER A 83 9.09 -8.48 13.99
N ALA A 84 9.10 -9.00 12.75
CA ALA A 84 10.29 -8.96 11.91
C ALA A 84 10.76 -7.51 11.67
N PRO A 85 12.08 -7.24 11.75
CA PRO A 85 12.62 -5.88 11.61
C PRO A 85 12.64 -5.37 10.16
N ILE A 86 12.33 -6.23 9.19
CA ILE A 86 12.22 -5.91 7.76
C ILE A 86 10.77 -6.16 7.36
N GLY A 87 10.06 -5.10 7.02
CA GLY A 87 8.66 -5.19 6.62
C GLY A 87 8.00 -3.82 6.45
N ALA A 88 6.68 -3.86 6.32
CA ALA A 88 5.83 -2.69 6.22
C ALA A 88 5.38 -2.23 7.62
N ASP A 89 4.66 -1.11 7.70
CA ASP A 89 4.12 -0.59 8.95
C ASP A 89 3.29 -1.62 9.73
N MET A 90 2.56 -2.48 9.01
CA MET A 90 1.85 -3.62 9.58
C MET A 90 2.30 -4.91 8.92
N PHE A 91 2.55 -5.92 9.76
CA PHE A 91 3.01 -7.23 9.31
C PHE A 91 2.27 -8.36 10.02
N PHE A 92 1.57 -9.19 9.25
CA PHE A 92 0.72 -10.26 9.77
C PHE A 92 1.07 -11.62 9.16
N GLU A 93 1.02 -12.65 9.98
CA GLU A 93 1.01 -14.05 9.54
C GLU A 93 -0.44 -14.56 9.52
N THR A 94 -0.86 -15.05 8.35
CA THR A 94 -2.10 -15.80 8.16
C THR A 94 -1.80 -17.29 7.94
N ASN A 95 -2.81 -18.12 7.73
CA ASN A 95 -2.57 -19.53 7.40
C ASN A 95 -1.79 -19.71 6.08
N ARG A 96 -1.97 -18.81 5.11
CA ARG A 96 -1.43 -18.96 3.74
C ARG A 96 -0.25 -18.03 3.42
N ALA A 97 -0.18 -16.89 4.08
CA ALA A 97 0.74 -15.81 3.71
C ALA A 97 1.27 -15.04 4.91
N PHE A 98 2.44 -14.44 4.69
CA PHE A 98 2.95 -13.29 5.41
C PHE A 98 2.51 -12.05 4.63
N VAL A 99 1.68 -11.22 5.27
CA VAL A 99 1.00 -10.08 4.65
C VAL A 99 1.60 -8.79 5.20
N HIS A 100 2.24 -8.03 4.31
CA HIS A 100 2.75 -6.69 4.55
C HIS A 100 1.70 -5.67 4.11
N ILE A 101 1.32 -4.75 4.99
CA ILE A 101 0.44 -3.64 4.66
C ILE A 101 1.13 -2.34 5.08
N ASP A 102 1.44 -1.51 4.09
CA ASP A 102 2.15 -0.26 4.28
C ASP A 102 1.20 0.93 4.14
N ILE A 103 1.38 1.97 4.96
CA ILE A 103 0.56 3.17 4.90
C ILE A 103 1.37 4.27 4.24
N LYS A 104 0.86 4.75 3.10
CA LYS A 104 1.41 5.89 2.40
C LYS A 104 0.47 7.06 2.51
N THR A 105 1.04 8.23 2.76
CA THR A 105 0.27 9.47 2.83
C THR A 105 0.79 10.44 1.78
N ALA A 106 -0.10 11.05 1.01
CA ALA A 106 0.24 12.01 -0.02
C ALA A 106 -0.57 13.30 0.14
N LYS A 107 0.09 14.46 0.04
CA LYS A 107 -0.61 15.75 -0.07
C LYS A 107 -1.25 15.85 -1.45
N LEU A 108 -2.49 16.35 -1.51
CA LEU A 108 -3.22 16.54 -2.77
C LEU A 108 -2.45 17.46 -3.75
N ASN A 109 -1.64 18.40 -3.28
CA ASN A 109 -0.79 19.23 -4.14
C ASN A 109 0.54 18.58 -4.58
N ASN A 110 0.80 17.32 -4.20
CA ASN A 110 1.99 16.56 -4.61
C ASN A 110 1.62 15.28 -5.39
N PRO A 111 1.24 15.42 -6.68
CA PRO A 111 0.87 14.29 -7.57
C PRO A 111 2.03 13.36 -7.92
N SER A 112 3.24 13.59 -7.40
CA SER A 112 4.35 12.65 -7.58
C SER A 112 4.24 11.41 -6.71
N ASP A 113 3.40 11.46 -5.67
CA ASP A 113 3.17 10.41 -4.67
C ASP A 113 1.78 9.74 -4.79
N TYR A 114 0.92 10.23 -5.69
CA TYR A 114 -0.34 9.61 -6.12
C TYR A 114 -0.47 9.73 -7.66
N LYS A 115 -1.66 9.63 -8.27
CA LYS A 115 -1.90 9.62 -9.73
C LYS A 115 -1.41 8.36 -10.43
N GLY A 116 -1.99 7.23 -10.03
CA GLY A 116 -1.74 5.95 -10.69
C GLY A 116 -0.40 5.31 -10.33
N LYS A 117 0.22 5.78 -9.25
CA LYS A 117 1.51 5.31 -8.77
C LYS A 117 1.66 5.50 -7.27
N VAL A 118 2.56 4.72 -6.67
CA VAL A 118 2.88 4.78 -5.24
C VAL A 118 4.37 4.51 -5.02
N PRO A 119 5.07 5.28 -4.16
CA PRO A 119 6.47 5.02 -3.86
C PRO A 119 6.63 3.75 -3.00
N ILE A 120 7.55 2.87 -3.38
CA ILE A 120 7.88 1.63 -2.67
C ILE A 120 9.40 1.58 -2.42
N SER A 121 9.79 1.19 -1.23
CA SER A 121 11.20 1.02 -0.83
C SER A 121 11.63 -0.45 -0.84
N GLU A 122 12.94 -0.69 -0.76
CA GLU A 122 13.57 -2.02 -0.78
C GLU A 122 13.03 -3.01 0.26
N ASN A 123 12.55 -2.53 1.42
CA ASN A 123 12.01 -3.39 2.48
C ASN A 123 10.51 -3.68 2.37
N GLN A 124 9.85 -3.20 1.31
CA GLN A 124 8.39 -3.23 1.21
C GLN A 124 7.88 -4.16 0.11
N THR A 125 8.73 -4.65 -0.79
CA THR A 125 8.30 -5.55 -1.87
C THR A 125 9.37 -6.56 -2.23
N SER A 126 8.94 -7.65 -2.84
CA SER A 126 9.77 -8.66 -3.52
C SER A 126 9.93 -8.38 -5.02
N TYR A 127 9.17 -7.43 -5.58
CA TYR A 127 9.18 -7.12 -7.02
C TYR A 127 10.41 -6.33 -7.45
N THR A 128 11.24 -6.92 -8.30
CA THR A 128 12.49 -6.34 -8.76
C THR A 128 12.69 -6.49 -10.27
N SER A 129 13.60 -5.69 -10.82
CA SER A 129 14.04 -5.74 -12.21
C SER A 129 15.55 -5.67 -12.30
N GLU A 130 16.15 -6.66 -12.95
CA GLU A 130 17.59 -6.71 -13.24
C GLU A 130 18.04 -5.51 -14.08
N LYS A 131 17.18 -5.01 -14.97
CA LYS A 131 17.50 -3.88 -15.86
C LYS A 131 17.47 -2.54 -15.12
N LYS A 132 16.53 -2.36 -14.19
CA LYS A 132 16.33 -1.10 -13.47
C LYS A 132 17.26 -0.94 -12.25
N LYS A 133 17.99 -2.00 -11.87
CA LYS A 133 19.01 -2.00 -10.80
C LYS A 133 18.51 -1.43 -9.47
N PHE A 134 17.41 -1.99 -8.97
CA PHE A 134 16.83 -1.71 -7.67
C PHE A 134 16.81 -3.00 -6.84
N ASN A 135 17.27 -2.93 -5.60
CA ASN A 135 17.35 -4.09 -4.71
C ASN A 135 16.08 -4.21 -3.87
N THR A 136 15.61 -5.44 -3.70
CA THR A 136 14.48 -5.79 -2.83
C THR A 136 14.94 -6.74 -1.74
N ASN A 137 14.45 -6.53 -0.52
CA ASN A 137 14.82 -7.32 0.65
C ASN A 137 13.71 -8.30 1.07
N LEU A 138 12.49 -8.18 0.55
CA LEU A 138 11.45 -9.17 0.80
C LEU A 138 11.61 -10.36 -0.15
N PRO A 139 11.45 -11.60 0.33
CA PRO A 139 11.46 -12.78 -0.52
C PRO A 139 10.12 -12.95 -1.24
N ILE A 140 10.09 -13.77 -2.30
CA ILE A 140 8.84 -14.28 -2.92
C ILE A 140 8.06 -15.15 -1.92
N TYR A 141 8.81 -16.01 -1.21
CA TYR A 141 8.27 -16.91 -0.19
C TYR A 141 9.07 -16.77 1.09
N TYR A 142 8.37 -16.62 2.21
CA TYR A 142 8.97 -16.89 3.51
C TYR A 142 9.09 -18.39 3.72
N ASN A 143 10.16 -18.80 4.42
CA ASN A 143 10.45 -20.21 4.68
C ASN A 143 10.48 -21.06 3.40
N LYS A 144 11.04 -20.53 2.31
CA LYS A 144 11.28 -21.28 1.08
C LYS A 144 12.04 -22.57 1.41
N ASP A 145 11.63 -23.67 0.77
CA ASP A 145 12.19 -25.02 0.95
C ASP A 145 12.01 -25.62 2.36
N LYS A 146 11.11 -25.06 3.18
CA LYS A 146 10.74 -25.58 4.51
C LYS A 146 9.25 -25.94 4.57
N LYS A 147 8.87 -26.75 5.56
CA LYS A 147 7.49 -27.26 5.77
C LYS A 147 6.42 -26.15 5.89
N ASN A 148 6.79 -24.97 6.38
CA ASN A 148 5.89 -23.84 6.60
C ASN A 148 6.12 -22.71 5.58
N ARG A 149 6.37 -23.06 4.31
CA ARG A 149 6.46 -22.12 3.19
C ARG A 149 5.15 -21.33 3.09
N LYS A 150 5.25 -20.00 3.06
CA LYS A 150 4.10 -19.09 2.90
C LYS A 150 4.45 -17.97 1.93
N LEU A 151 3.43 -17.47 1.23
CA LEU A 151 3.57 -16.34 0.31
C LEU A 151 4.01 -15.08 1.06
N CYS A 152 4.81 -14.24 0.41
CA CYS A 152 5.02 -12.86 0.80
C CYS A 152 4.07 -11.98 -0.02
N LEU A 153 3.10 -11.34 0.62
CA LEU A 153 2.11 -10.51 -0.07
C LEU A 153 2.22 -9.08 0.43
N THR A 154 2.24 -8.10 -0.48
CA THR A 154 2.38 -6.68 -0.13
C THR A 154 1.18 -5.88 -0.60
N TYR A 155 0.67 -5.04 0.30
CA TYR A 155 -0.39 -4.08 0.03
C TYR A 155 0.01 -2.68 0.50
N VAL A 156 -0.59 -1.68 -0.12
CA VAL A 156 -0.46 -0.29 0.30
C VAL A 156 -1.83 0.32 0.51
N ILE A 157 -2.00 0.98 1.65
CA ILE A 157 -3.10 1.90 1.90
C ILE A 157 -2.58 3.31 1.63
N ASN A 158 -3.00 3.90 0.51
CA ASN A 158 -2.60 5.24 0.11
C ASN A 158 -3.67 6.25 0.51
N ILE A 159 -3.33 7.17 1.41
CA ILE A 159 -4.21 8.20 1.94
C ILE A 159 -3.82 9.55 1.34
N ILE A 160 -4.72 10.11 0.53
CA ILE A 160 -4.57 11.42 -0.04
C ILE A 160 -5.29 12.40 0.88
N TYR A 161 -4.59 13.46 1.28
CA TYR A 161 -5.14 14.48 2.16
C TYR A 161 -4.84 15.90 1.66
N HIS A 162 -5.66 16.84 2.09
CA HIS A 162 -5.45 18.27 1.92
C HIS A 162 -5.26 18.93 3.28
N GLU A 163 -4.42 19.95 3.33
CA GLU A 163 -4.16 20.72 4.55
C GLU A 163 -4.93 22.04 4.44
N GLU A 164 -5.93 22.24 5.29
CA GLU A 164 -6.82 23.41 5.29
C GLU A 164 -6.87 24.00 6.70
N ALA A 165 -6.50 25.27 6.86
CA ALA A 165 -6.49 25.98 8.15
C ALA A 165 -5.81 25.18 9.30
N ASN A 166 -4.66 24.57 9.01
CA ASN A 166 -3.90 23.68 9.91
C ASN A 166 -4.62 22.37 10.29
N ASN A 167 -5.65 21.95 9.56
CA ASN A 167 -6.30 20.64 9.70
C ASN A 167 -5.94 19.75 8.52
N PHE A 168 -5.87 18.44 8.76
CA PHE A 168 -5.70 17.44 7.71
C PHE A 168 -7.07 16.88 7.33
N LYS A 169 -7.56 17.23 6.14
CA LYS A 169 -8.79 16.68 5.57
C LYS A 169 -8.44 15.53 4.64
N ILE A 170 -8.96 14.34 4.94
CA ILE A 170 -8.82 13.18 4.07
C ILE A 170 -9.65 13.40 2.82
N LYS A 171 -9.05 13.14 1.67
CA LYS A 171 -9.62 13.38 0.35
C LYS A 171 -9.86 12.11 -0.44
N ALA A 172 -8.98 11.14 -0.30
CA ALA A 172 -9.19 9.81 -0.86
C ALA A 172 -8.38 8.77 -0.10
N ILE A 173 -8.87 7.53 -0.11
CA ILE A 173 -8.15 6.35 0.41
C ILE A 173 -8.27 5.25 -0.64
N TYR A 174 -7.14 4.71 -1.05
CA TYR A 174 -7.04 3.59 -1.97
C TYR A 174 -6.24 2.45 -1.36
N LEU A 175 -6.72 1.23 -1.53
CA LEU A 175 -5.99 0.01 -1.21
C LEU A 175 -5.41 -0.58 -2.51
N ILE A 176 -4.12 -0.90 -2.50
CA ILE A 176 -3.36 -1.27 -3.70
C ILE A 176 -2.60 -2.57 -3.42
N ALA A 177 -2.78 -3.60 -4.25
CA ALA A 177 -1.98 -4.82 -4.25
C ALA A 177 -0.71 -4.63 -5.09
N ILE A 178 0.46 -4.82 -4.47
CA ILE A 178 1.75 -4.81 -5.16
C ILE A 178 2.02 -6.23 -5.66
N PRO A 179 2.31 -6.46 -6.96
CA PRO A 179 2.66 -7.78 -7.45
C PRO A 179 3.89 -8.34 -6.73
N ASP A 180 3.86 -9.63 -6.41
CA ASP A 180 4.99 -10.37 -5.90
C ASP A 180 6.06 -10.53 -6.99
N GLY A 181 7.33 -10.62 -6.59
CA GLY A 181 8.47 -10.76 -7.50
C GLY A 181 8.39 -11.94 -8.47
N ALA A 182 7.67 -13.03 -8.13
CA ALA A 182 7.43 -14.13 -9.05
C ALA A 182 6.56 -13.74 -10.27
N LEU A 183 5.79 -12.65 -10.17
CA LEU A 183 4.92 -12.14 -11.23
C LEU A 183 5.64 -11.20 -12.21
N TYR A 184 6.95 -10.96 -12.04
CA TYR A 184 7.74 -10.15 -12.99
C TYR A 184 7.59 -10.58 -14.46
N PRO A 185 7.56 -11.88 -14.81
CA PRO A 185 7.37 -12.29 -16.20
C PRO A 185 6.00 -11.92 -16.80
N ILE A 186 5.04 -11.51 -15.97
CA ILE A 186 3.69 -11.09 -16.37
C ILE A 186 3.61 -9.57 -16.50
N TYR A 187 4.16 -8.84 -15.52
CA TYR A 187 4.00 -7.39 -15.37
C TYR A 187 5.20 -6.55 -15.83
N GLY A 188 6.34 -7.17 -16.09
CA GLY A 188 7.53 -6.54 -16.65
C GLY A 188 8.01 -5.27 -15.95
N ASP A 189 8.68 -4.43 -16.75
CA ASP A 189 9.28 -3.16 -16.34
C ASP A 189 8.30 -1.98 -16.42
N GLU A 190 7.16 -2.15 -17.08
CA GLU A 190 6.19 -1.09 -17.35
C GLU A 190 5.56 -0.56 -16.06
N ILE A 191 5.45 -1.38 -15.02
CA ILE A 191 4.95 -0.95 -13.71
C ILE A 191 6.06 -0.38 -12.80
N ILE A 192 7.31 -0.28 -13.28
CA ILE A 192 8.45 0.26 -12.51
C ILE A 192 8.81 1.67 -13.00
N GLY A 193 8.42 2.67 -12.21
CA GLY A 193 8.80 4.07 -12.38
C GLY A 193 10.01 4.50 -11.55
N GLN A 194 10.58 5.67 -11.87
CA GLN A 194 11.73 6.22 -11.14
C GLN A 194 11.40 6.47 -9.65
N GLY A 195 12.25 5.97 -8.75
CA GLY A 195 12.14 6.19 -7.31
C GLY A 195 12.71 7.53 -6.83
N LYS A 196 12.59 7.79 -5.52
CA LYS A 196 13.13 9.00 -4.87
C LYS A 196 14.64 8.84 -4.56
N VAL A 197 15.05 7.63 -4.21
CA VAL A 197 16.44 7.25 -3.91
C VAL A 197 16.90 6.22 -4.92
N LYS A 198 18.02 6.50 -5.58
CA LYS A 198 18.64 5.62 -6.57
C LYS A 198 18.89 4.24 -5.94
N SER A 199 18.44 3.18 -6.63
CA SER A 199 18.62 1.77 -6.26
C SER A 199 17.98 1.28 -4.95
N LYS A 200 17.36 2.17 -4.15
CA LYS A 200 16.69 1.82 -2.87
C LYS A 200 15.17 2.05 -2.86
N SER A 201 14.64 2.66 -3.91
CA SER A 201 13.21 2.85 -4.09
C SER A 201 12.85 2.87 -5.57
N PHE A 202 11.61 2.52 -5.86
CA PHE A 202 10.97 2.78 -7.14
C PHE A 202 9.55 3.28 -6.91
N ARG A 203 8.88 3.71 -7.98
CA ARG A 203 7.44 3.95 -7.93
C ARG A 203 6.74 2.79 -8.62
N PHE A 204 5.86 2.09 -7.93
CA PHE A 204 4.96 1.16 -8.57
C PHE A 204 3.90 1.96 -9.34
N VAL A 205 3.93 1.89 -10.67
CA VAL A 205 3.09 2.66 -11.59
C VAL A 205 1.91 1.79 -12.03
N TYR A 206 1.01 1.48 -11.10
CA TYR A 206 -0.11 0.58 -11.33
C TYR A 206 -1.05 1.04 -12.45
N LYS A 207 -1.14 2.33 -12.79
CA LYS A 207 -1.94 2.77 -13.94
C LYS A 207 -1.50 2.17 -15.29
N ASN A 208 -0.26 1.70 -15.40
CA ASN A 208 0.24 1.09 -16.63
C ASN A 208 -0.26 -0.35 -16.80
N ASN A 209 -0.54 -1.04 -15.69
CA ASN A 209 -1.17 -2.35 -15.67
C ASN A 209 -1.93 -2.52 -14.34
N PRO A 210 -3.19 -2.06 -14.27
CA PRO A 210 -3.91 -1.93 -13.01
C PRO A 210 -4.65 -3.20 -12.61
N CYS A 211 -4.58 -4.28 -13.39
CA CYS A 211 -5.40 -5.48 -13.25
C CYS A 211 -4.60 -6.70 -12.77
N PHE A 212 -5.29 -7.67 -12.17
CA PHE A 212 -4.80 -9.03 -11.98
C PHE A 212 -4.89 -9.78 -13.31
N GLU A 213 -3.75 -10.07 -13.93
CA GLU A 213 -3.68 -10.46 -15.35
C GLU A 213 -4.08 -11.92 -15.63
N LEU A 214 -3.95 -12.79 -14.63
CA LEU A 214 -4.20 -14.23 -14.67
C LEU A 214 -5.55 -14.61 -14.05
N ILE A 215 -6.30 -13.65 -13.52
CA ILE A 215 -7.65 -13.85 -12.98
C ILE A 215 -8.70 -13.54 -14.06
N LYS A 216 -9.70 -14.42 -14.17
CA LYS A 216 -10.81 -14.22 -15.12
C LYS A 216 -11.53 -12.91 -14.81
N GLY A 217 -11.78 -12.11 -15.84
CA GLY A 217 -12.42 -10.80 -15.71
C GLY A 217 -11.44 -9.66 -15.36
N LYS A 218 -10.15 -9.97 -15.14
CA LYS A 218 -9.09 -9.00 -14.89
C LYS A 218 -9.47 -7.94 -13.84
N PRO A 219 -9.88 -8.35 -12.62
CA PRO A 219 -10.23 -7.40 -11.58
C PRO A 219 -9.05 -6.47 -11.28
N TYR A 220 -9.35 -5.27 -10.78
CA TYR A 220 -8.32 -4.30 -10.46
C TYR A 220 -7.51 -4.70 -9.22
N ARG A 221 -6.20 -4.44 -9.26
CA ARG A 221 -5.27 -4.44 -8.12
C ARG A 221 -5.48 -3.27 -7.17
N VAL A 222 -6.46 -2.41 -7.46
CA VAL A 222 -6.73 -1.16 -6.75
C VAL A 222 -8.19 -1.15 -6.34
N LYS A 223 -8.46 -0.81 -5.07
CA LYS A 223 -9.80 -0.63 -4.52
C LYS A 223 -9.95 0.77 -3.97
N LYS A 224 -11.03 1.44 -4.35
CA LYS A 224 -11.46 2.71 -3.75
C LYS A 224 -12.09 2.43 -2.40
N VAL A 225 -11.44 2.88 -1.33
CA VAL A 225 -11.97 2.79 0.04
C VAL A 225 -12.81 4.02 0.37
N PHE A 226 -12.32 5.21 0.00
CA PHE A 226 -13.00 6.48 0.24
C PHE A 226 -12.59 7.49 -0.84
N LEU A 227 -13.54 8.32 -1.27
CA LEU A 227 -13.31 9.47 -2.16
C LEU A 227 -14.25 10.59 -1.72
N ASP A 228 -13.69 11.78 -1.47
CA ASP A 228 -14.47 12.98 -1.16
C ASP A 228 -15.24 13.42 -2.42
N ASN A 229 -16.46 13.93 -2.24
CA ASN A 229 -17.40 14.23 -3.33
C ASN A 229 -16.92 15.38 -4.24
N ASP A 230 -15.92 16.14 -3.81
CA ASP A 230 -15.32 17.24 -4.56
C ASP A 230 -14.20 16.80 -5.51
N LEU A 231 -13.96 15.49 -5.64
CA LEU A 231 -12.90 14.92 -6.47
C LEU A 231 -13.43 13.84 -7.41
N GLU A 232 -12.87 13.79 -8.61
CA GLU A 232 -13.09 12.69 -9.54
C GLU A 232 -12.01 11.61 -9.35
N GLU A 233 -12.39 10.34 -9.49
CA GLU A 233 -11.47 9.21 -9.29
C GLU A 233 -10.23 9.28 -10.19
N LYS A 234 -10.42 9.68 -11.45
CA LYS A 234 -9.34 9.85 -12.42
C LYS A 234 -8.30 10.89 -11.98
N ASP A 235 -8.67 11.87 -11.18
CA ASP A 235 -7.73 12.86 -10.65
C ASP A 235 -6.78 12.26 -9.61
N ILE A 236 -7.19 11.16 -8.96
CA ILE A 236 -6.42 10.49 -7.92
C ILE A 236 -5.64 9.28 -8.45
N ILE A 237 -6.24 8.46 -9.32
CA ILE A 237 -5.59 7.23 -9.80
C ILE A 237 -5.24 7.23 -11.30
N SER A 238 -5.59 8.29 -12.04
CA SER A 238 -5.34 8.45 -13.50
C SER A 238 -6.16 7.54 -14.42
N PHE A 239 -7.17 6.86 -13.90
CA PHE A 239 -8.19 6.09 -14.62
C PHE A 239 -9.43 5.98 -13.72
N GLU A 240 -10.50 5.36 -14.20
CA GLU A 240 -11.72 5.10 -13.42
C GLU A 240 -11.84 3.60 -13.15
N LEU A 241 -12.26 3.24 -11.93
CA LEU A 241 -12.61 1.85 -11.61
C LEU A 241 -14.04 1.61 -12.06
N GLU A 242 -14.22 0.66 -12.97
CA GLU A 242 -15.54 0.16 -13.40
C GLU A 242 -16.22 -0.71 -12.33
#